data_AF-A0A8B5XBP2-F1
#
_entry.id   AF-A0A8B5XBP2-F1
#
_cell.length_a   1.000
_cell.length_b   1.000
_cell.length_c   1.000
_cell.angle_alpha   90.00
_cell.angle_beta   90.00
_cell.angle_gamma   90.00
#
_symmetry.space_group_name_H-M   'P 1'
#
loop_
_entity.id
_entity.type
_entity.pdbx_description
1 polymer ?
#
loop_
_entity_poly.entity_id
_entity_poly.type
_entity_poly.pdbx_seq_one_letter_code
_entity_poly.pdbx_strand_id
1 'polypeptide(L)'
;MTTELDRNQILVSTAWLAENLEAPGIRIIDCRFYFDRDGREEYNKGHIPGALHVDHSKQLTDPNHEVDSMIPPPEQVEAVMQSLGISNDTTIIGYDDEGGHFASRIWLILARYGAESQLKIVDGGWTKWVQEGHPVTTDVPDVAPGTFSLAGRNPNPEVVPTRWHCPPES
;
A
#
# COMPACT_ATOMS: atom_id res chain seq x y z
N MET A 1 17.55 -10.65 -18.79
CA MET A 1 16.81 -9.48 -19.26
C MET A 1 16.39 -8.72 -18.01
N THR A 2 17.11 -7.67 -17.64
CA THR A 2 16.73 -6.80 -16.54
C THR A 2 15.55 -5.96 -17.03
N THR A 3 14.36 -6.22 -16.52
CA THR A 3 13.19 -5.40 -16.80
C THR A 3 13.45 -4.03 -16.17
N GLU A 4 13.72 -3.02 -17.00
CA GLU A 4 13.83 -1.64 -16.55
C GLU A 4 12.43 -1.19 -16.12
N LEU A 5 12.22 -0.98 -14.83
CA LEU A 5 10.95 -0.50 -14.29
C LEU A 5 10.77 0.96 -14.71
N ASP A 6 9.76 1.25 -15.52
CA ASP A 6 9.41 2.63 -15.86
C ASP A 6 8.81 3.30 -14.62
N ARG A 7 9.34 4.48 -14.25
CA ARG A 7 8.86 5.28 -13.13
C ARG A 7 7.35 5.46 -13.15
N ASN A 8 6.73 5.61 -14.33
CA ASN A 8 5.29 5.82 -14.48
C ASN A 8 4.43 4.56 -14.25
N GLN A 9 5.07 3.38 -14.23
CA GLN A 9 4.40 2.13 -13.85
C GLN A 9 4.20 2.03 -12.34
N ILE A 10 5.07 2.69 -11.56
CA ILE A 10 5.10 2.59 -10.09
C ILE A 10 4.61 3.88 -9.43
N LEU A 11 4.82 5.04 -10.02
CA LEU A 11 4.47 6.34 -9.42
C LEU A 11 3.34 7.04 -10.17
N VAL A 12 2.54 7.78 -9.41
CA VAL A 12 1.60 8.79 -9.92
C VAL A 12 1.88 10.14 -9.26
N SER A 13 1.68 11.24 -9.97
CA SER A 13 1.82 12.57 -9.38
C SER A 13 0.60 12.95 -8.55
N THR A 14 0.78 13.87 -7.60
CA THR A 14 -0.31 14.52 -6.85
C THR A 14 -1.31 15.21 -7.79
N ALA A 15 -0.83 15.89 -8.83
CA ALA A 15 -1.67 16.52 -9.85
C ALA A 15 -2.54 15.49 -10.61
N TRP A 16 -1.95 14.37 -11.05
CA TRP A 16 -2.71 13.31 -11.71
C TRP A 16 -3.79 12.74 -10.78
N LEU A 17 -3.45 12.49 -9.51
CA LEU A 17 -4.41 11.97 -8.55
C LEU A 17 -5.56 12.96 -8.31
N ALA A 18 -5.26 14.26 -8.19
CA ALA A 18 -6.29 15.30 -8.03
C ALA A 18 -7.27 15.35 -9.20
N GLU A 19 -6.80 15.12 -10.43
CA GLU A 19 -7.64 15.03 -11.63
C GLU A 19 -8.45 13.73 -11.73
N ASN A 20 -8.07 12.69 -10.97
CA ASN A 20 -8.61 11.33 -11.09
C ASN A 20 -9.23 10.80 -9.78
N LEU A 21 -9.55 11.65 -8.80
CA LEU A 21 -10.14 11.24 -7.51
C LEU A 21 -11.37 10.35 -7.66
N GLU A 22 -12.21 10.64 -8.65
CA GLU A 22 -13.47 9.93 -8.94
C GLU A 22 -13.32 8.92 -10.08
N ALA A 23 -12.09 8.61 -10.52
CA ALA A 23 -11.87 7.68 -11.61
C ALA A 23 -12.36 6.28 -11.22
N PRO A 24 -13.15 5.60 -12.08
CA PRO A 24 -13.58 4.24 -11.79
C PRO A 24 -12.37 3.29 -11.80
N GLY A 25 -12.40 2.28 -10.95
CA GLY A 25 -11.37 1.23 -10.90
C GLY A 25 -10.09 1.64 -10.19
N ILE A 26 -10.05 2.78 -9.48
CA ILE A 26 -8.97 3.08 -8.53
C ILE A 26 -9.44 2.98 -7.08
N ARG A 27 -8.52 2.66 -6.18
CA ARG A 27 -8.74 2.76 -4.73
C ARG A 27 -7.55 3.45 -4.09
N ILE A 28 -7.81 4.56 -3.40
CA ILE A 28 -6.78 5.34 -2.72
C ILE A 28 -6.60 4.77 -1.30
N ILE A 29 -5.36 4.48 -0.92
CA ILE A 29 -5.03 3.90 0.38
C ILE A 29 -4.06 4.82 1.12
N ASP A 30 -4.48 5.23 2.31
CA ASP A 30 -3.64 5.94 3.27
C ASP A 30 -2.87 4.91 4.09
N CYS A 31 -1.54 4.97 3.99
CA CYS A 31 -0.62 4.03 4.62
C CYS A 31 0.15 4.69 5.77
N ARG A 32 -0.27 5.86 6.28
CA ARG A 32 0.48 6.57 7.32
C ARG A 32 0.61 5.70 8.56
N PHE A 33 1.83 5.50 9.02
CA PHE A 33 2.12 4.72 10.21
C PHE A 33 3.24 5.40 10.98
N TYR A 34 3.20 5.33 12.29
CA TYR A 34 4.22 5.90 13.16
C TYR A 34 4.44 4.99 14.36
N PHE A 35 5.65 5.03 14.92
CA PHE A 35 5.97 4.27 16.13
C PHE A 35 5.57 5.01 17.41
N ASP A 36 5.42 6.33 17.34
CA ASP A 36 5.19 7.23 18.48
C ASP A 36 3.77 7.81 18.54
N ARG A 37 2.94 7.57 17.51
CA ARG A 37 1.54 8.03 17.44
C ARG A 37 0.69 7.12 16.54
N ASP A 38 -0.63 7.32 16.58
CA ASP A 38 -1.57 6.51 15.79
C ASP A 38 -1.81 7.11 14.39
N GLY A 39 -1.44 6.35 13.35
CA GLY A 39 -1.72 6.72 11.96
C GLY A 39 -3.21 6.88 11.65
N ARG A 40 -4.09 6.12 12.33
CA ARG A 40 -5.54 6.27 12.19
C ARG A 40 -6.01 7.63 12.68
N GLU A 41 -5.44 8.14 13.76
CA GLU A 41 -5.78 9.47 14.26
C GLU A 41 -5.37 10.55 13.27
N GLU A 42 -4.20 10.43 12.63
CA GLU A 42 -3.76 11.36 11.58
C GLU A 42 -4.64 11.28 10.33
N TYR A 43 -5.12 10.08 9.96
CA TYR A 43 -6.16 9.89 8.95
C TYR A 43 -7.47 10.60 9.29
N ASN A 44 -7.95 10.46 10.53
CA ASN A 44 -9.19 11.07 10.97
C ASN A 44 -9.11 12.61 11.04
N LYS A 45 -7.91 13.18 11.20
CA LYS A 45 -7.69 14.65 11.15
C LYS A 45 -7.76 15.20 9.73
N GLY A 46 -7.54 14.36 8.71
CA GLY A 46 -7.61 14.74 7.31
C GLY A 46 -6.88 13.74 6.42
N HIS A 47 -7.46 13.44 5.26
CA HIS A 47 -6.93 12.52 4.27
C HIS A 47 -7.37 12.90 2.85
N ILE A 48 -6.80 12.24 1.84
CA ILE A 48 -7.18 12.43 0.44
C ILE A 48 -8.63 11.93 0.25
N PRO A 49 -9.52 12.68 -0.43
CA PRO A 49 -10.90 12.23 -0.69
C PRO A 49 -10.97 10.84 -1.31
N GLY A 50 -11.87 10.00 -0.80
CA GLY A 50 -12.03 8.62 -1.27
C GLY A 50 -11.00 7.63 -0.71
N ALA A 51 -10.03 8.09 0.09
CA ALA A 51 -9.02 7.21 0.68
C ALA A 51 -9.56 6.39 1.87
N LEU A 52 -9.12 5.15 1.96
CA LEU A 52 -9.27 4.31 3.15
C LEU A 52 -7.91 4.09 3.81
N HIS A 53 -7.86 4.10 5.13
CA HIS A 53 -6.61 3.89 5.83
C HIS A 53 -6.40 2.43 6.26
N VAL A 54 -5.19 1.94 6.02
CA VAL A 54 -4.71 0.60 6.40
C VAL A 54 -3.67 0.71 7.50
N ASP A 55 -3.91 0.01 8.61
CA ASP A 55 -2.94 -0.09 9.71
C ASP A 55 -1.93 -1.18 9.36
N HIS A 56 -0.74 -0.77 8.91
CA HIS A 56 0.31 -1.70 8.49
C HIS A 56 0.62 -2.74 9.57
N SER A 57 0.80 -2.30 10.82
CA SER A 57 1.24 -3.17 11.91
C SER A 57 0.24 -4.25 12.29
N LYS A 58 -1.07 -3.99 12.12
CA LYS A 58 -2.15 -4.91 12.50
C LYS A 58 -2.66 -5.73 11.33
N GLN A 59 -2.68 -5.15 10.13
CA GLN A 59 -3.34 -5.74 8.97
C GLN A 59 -2.34 -6.41 8.02
N LEU A 60 -1.11 -5.89 7.93
CA LEU A 60 -0.14 -6.26 6.90
C LEU A 60 1.16 -6.83 7.47
N THR A 61 1.03 -7.58 8.58
CA THR A 61 2.08 -8.35 9.23
C THR A 61 1.56 -9.76 9.56
N ASP A 62 2.44 -10.76 9.57
CA ASP A 62 2.11 -12.12 10.06
C ASP A 62 2.17 -12.14 11.60
N PRO A 63 1.04 -12.31 12.31
CA PRO A 63 1.03 -12.32 13.77
C PRO A 63 1.56 -13.63 14.36
N ASN A 64 1.74 -14.69 13.55
CA ASN A 64 2.17 -16.01 14.00
C ASN A 64 3.65 -16.28 13.70
N HIS A 65 4.35 -15.36 13.04
CA HIS A 65 5.75 -15.53 12.69
C HIS A 65 6.68 -15.12 13.83
N GLU A 66 7.80 -15.82 13.99
CA GLU A 66 8.82 -15.53 15.02
C GLU A 66 9.60 -14.22 14.78
N VAL A 67 9.43 -13.63 13.60
CA VAL A 67 10.11 -12.39 13.18
C VAL A 67 9.05 -11.31 13.12
N ASP A 68 9.26 -10.26 13.89
CA ASP A 68 8.38 -9.10 13.92
C ASP A 68 8.22 -8.50 12.52
N SER A 69 6.99 -8.07 12.20
CA SER A 69 6.65 -7.42 10.93
C SER A 69 6.91 -8.26 9.68
N MET A 70 6.97 -9.60 9.83
CA MET A 70 7.06 -10.52 8.70
C MET A 70 5.85 -10.35 7.76
N ILE A 71 6.04 -10.66 6.47
CA ILE A 71 4.98 -10.56 5.47
C ILE A 71 3.83 -11.51 5.81
N PRO A 72 2.57 -11.02 5.82
CA PRO A 72 1.40 -11.82 6.14
C PRO A 72 1.18 -12.92 5.10
N PRO A 73 0.53 -14.04 5.46
CA PRO A 73 0.18 -15.08 4.51
C PRO A 73 -0.85 -14.57 3.47
N PRO A 74 -0.95 -15.21 2.30
CA PRO A 74 -1.73 -14.70 1.17
C PRO A 74 -3.22 -14.48 1.49
N GLU A 75 -3.83 -15.36 2.29
CA GLU A 75 -5.24 -15.25 2.70
C GLU A 75 -5.51 -13.98 3.53
N GLN A 76 -4.55 -13.56 4.35
CA GLN A 76 -4.66 -12.33 5.12
C GLN A 76 -4.52 -11.11 4.20
N VAL A 77 -3.59 -11.15 3.23
CA VAL A 77 -3.47 -10.09 2.22
C VAL A 77 -4.77 -9.96 1.43
N GLU A 78 -5.33 -11.07 0.96
CA GLU A 78 -6.62 -11.08 0.24
C GLU A 78 -7.74 -10.48 1.10
N ALA A 79 -7.89 -10.91 2.34
CA ALA A 79 -8.91 -10.41 3.25
C ALA A 79 -8.79 -8.89 3.50
N VAL A 80 -7.57 -8.39 3.71
CA VAL A 80 -7.32 -6.95 3.90
C VAL A 80 -7.68 -6.18 2.64
N MET A 81 -7.21 -6.61 1.46
CA MET A 81 -7.52 -5.93 0.21
C MET A 81 -9.03 -5.93 -0.07
N GLN A 82 -9.71 -7.05 0.13
CA GLN A 82 -11.16 -7.16 -0.01
C GLN A 82 -11.88 -6.20 0.95
N SER A 83 -11.46 -6.09 2.22
CA SER A 83 -12.07 -5.16 3.19
C SER A 83 -11.95 -3.69 2.79
N LEU A 84 -10.98 -3.36 1.94
CA LEU A 84 -10.75 -2.01 1.40
C LEU A 84 -11.51 -1.79 0.07
N GLY A 85 -12.39 -2.71 -0.30
CA GLY A 85 -13.15 -2.66 -1.55
C GLY A 85 -12.30 -2.89 -2.80
N ILE A 86 -11.15 -3.56 -2.67
CA ILE A 86 -10.23 -3.82 -3.78
C ILE A 86 -10.61 -5.13 -4.46
N SER A 87 -10.65 -5.11 -5.78
CA SER A 87 -10.82 -6.26 -6.67
C SER A 87 -9.61 -6.41 -7.60
N ASN A 88 -9.52 -7.52 -8.34
CA ASN A 88 -8.34 -7.77 -9.19
C ASN A 88 -8.13 -6.76 -10.33
N ASP A 89 -9.20 -6.09 -10.75
CA ASP A 89 -9.22 -5.01 -11.74
C ASP A 89 -9.01 -3.62 -11.12
N THR A 90 -8.91 -3.52 -9.79
CA THR A 90 -8.68 -2.27 -9.08
C THR A 90 -7.21 -1.90 -9.08
N THR A 91 -6.91 -0.65 -9.45
CA THR A 91 -5.59 -0.04 -9.26
C THR A 91 -5.52 0.63 -7.90
N ILE A 92 -4.58 0.19 -7.07
CA ILE A 92 -4.32 0.74 -5.73
C ILE A 92 -3.43 1.96 -5.88
N ILE A 93 -3.84 3.10 -5.31
CA ILE A 93 -3.04 4.32 -5.22
C ILE A 93 -2.67 4.53 -3.76
N GLY A 94 -1.46 4.10 -3.39
CA GLY A 94 -0.95 4.20 -2.01
C GLY A 94 -0.22 5.51 -1.76
N TYR A 95 -0.40 6.09 -0.58
CA TYR A 95 0.40 7.21 -0.11
C TYR A 95 0.67 7.14 1.39
N ASP A 96 1.70 7.83 1.83
CA ASP A 96 1.98 8.13 3.23
C ASP A 96 2.62 9.54 3.32
N ASP A 97 3.08 9.94 4.49
CA ASP A 97 3.80 11.20 4.73
C ASP A 97 5.29 11.01 5.05
N GLU A 98 5.81 9.78 4.92
CA GLU A 98 7.21 9.40 5.15
C GLU A 98 7.95 9.07 3.83
N GLY A 99 7.60 9.77 2.75
CA GLY A 99 8.29 9.64 1.46
C GLY A 99 7.98 8.34 0.70
N GLY A 100 6.84 7.71 0.97
CA GLY A 100 6.41 6.47 0.33
C GLY A 100 6.89 5.20 1.02
N HIS A 101 7.42 5.30 2.25
CA HIS A 101 7.96 4.16 2.99
C HIS A 101 6.93 3.05 3.21
N PHE A 102 5.76 3.38 3.76
CA PHE A 102 4.73 2.40 4.07
C PHE A 102 3.91 2.03 2.83
N ALA A 103 3.72 2.95 1.89
CA ALA A 103 3.16 2.60 0.58
C ALA A 103 4.03 1.58 -0.16
N SER A 104 5.36 1.74 -0.10
CA SER A 104 6.32 0.78 -0.67
C SER A 104 6.32 -0.56 0.07
N ARG A 105 6.01 -0.57 1.36
CA ARG A 105 5.86 -1.81 2.12
C ARG A 105 4.69 -2.65 1.62
N ILE A 106 3.57 -2.02 1.26
CA ILE A 106 2.44 -2.70 0.61
C ILE A 106 2.86 -3.20 -0.77
N TRP A 107 3.57 -2.38 -1.56
CA TRP A 107 4.12 -2.80 -2.85
C TRP A 107 4.96 -4.07 -2.72
N LEU A 108 5.84 -4.14 -1.72
CA LEU A 108 6.69 -5.30 -1.45
C LEU A 108 5.88 -6.56 -1.13
N ILE A 109 4.81 -6.42 -0.33
CA ILE A 109 3.89 -7.53 -0.02
C ILE A 109 3.21 -8.01 -1.30
N LEU A 110 2.72 -7.12 -2.15
CA LEU A 110 2.10 -7.48 -3.42
C LEU A 110 3.10 -8.14 -4.38
N ALA A 111 4.34 -7.62 -4.45
CA ALA A 111 5.42 -8.18 -5.26
C ALA A 111 5.78 -9.62 -4.85
N ARG A 112 5.76 -9.92 -3.54
CA ARG A 112 5.96 -11.27 -3.02
C ARG A 112 4.97 -12.29 -3.61
N TYR A 113 3.79 -11.83 -3.98
CA TYR A 113 2.69 -12.63 -4.54
C TYR A 113 2.42 -12.37 -6.04
N GLY A 114 3.29 -11.65 -6.75
CA GLY A 114 3.12 -11.37 -8.18
C GLY A 114 1.96 -10.41 -8.50
N ALA A 115 1.70 -9.47 -7.60
CA ALA A 115 0.65 -8.46 -7.67
C ALA A 115 1.18 -7.01 -7.65
N GLU A 116 2.49 -6.82 -7.81
CA GLU A 116 3.16 -5.51 -7.74
C GLU A 116 2.62 -4.46 -8.72
N SER A 117 2.14 -4.90 -9.88
CA SER A 117 1.60 -4.02 -10.93
C SER A 117 0.25 -3.39 -10.57
N GLN A 118 -0.41 -3.88 -9.52
CA GLN A 118 -1.69 -3.34 -9.05
C GLN A 118 -1.53 -2.09 -8.18
N LEU A 119 -0.33 -1.80 -7.67
CA LEU A 119 -0.12 -0.66 -6.78
C LEU A 119 0.78 0.39 -7.41
N LYS A 120 0.32 1.64 -7.35
CA LYS A 120 1.11 2.84 -7.63
C LYS A 120 1.22 3.70 -6.38
N ILE A 121 2.32 4.42 -6.25
CA ILE A 121 2.64 5.27 -5.11
C ILE A 121 2.54 6.75 -5.53
N VAL A 122 1.93 7.57 -4.68
CA VAL A 122 1.85 9.02 -4.91
C VAL A 122 3.22 9.66 -4.70
N ASP A 123 3.78 10.25 -5.75
CA ASP A 123 5.08 10.92 -5.75
C ASP A 123 5.03 12.22 -4.93
N GLY A 124 5.62 12.16 -3.73
CA GLY A 124 5.61 13.22 -2.72
C GLY A 124 4.57 13.02 -1.61
N GLY A 125 3.70 12.02 -1.73
CA GLY A 125 2.78 11.58 -0.69
C GLY A 125 1.83 12.67 -0.16
N TRP A 126 1.39 12.48 1.08
CA TRP A 126 0.49 13.38 1.81
C TRP A 126 1.08 14.78 1.99
N THR A 127 2.37 14.87 2.32
CA THR A 127 3.05 16.15 2.57
C THR A 127 2.97 17.07 1.36
N LYS A 128 3.29 16.55 0.17
CA LYS A 128 3.20 17.33 -1.07
C LYS A 128 1.75 17.64 -1.43
N TRP A 129 0.82 16.70 -1.23
CA TRP A 129 -0.61 16.89 -1.47
C TRP A 129 -1.15 18.13 -0.74
N VAL A 130 -0.87 18.24 0.56
CA VAL A 130 -1.29 19.37 1.39
C VAL A 130 -0.57 20.67 1.00
N GLN A 131 0.73 20.61 0.72
CA GLN A 131 1.52 21.79 0.32
C GLN A 131 1.04 22.41 -0.99
N GLU A 132 0.57 21.59 -1.93
CA GLU A 132 0.02 22.03 -3.21
C GLU A 132 -1.44 22.52 -3.09
N GLY A 133 -2.05 22.42 -1.90
CA GLY A 133 -3.41 22.90 -1.65
C GLY A 133 -4.51 22.03 -2.28
N HIS A 134 -4.23 20.75 -2.53
CA HIS A 134 -5.23 19.82 -3.03
C HIS A 134 -6.32 19.53 -1.99
N PRO A 135 -7.52 19.07 -2.41
CA PRO A 135 -8.63 18.82 -1.50
C PRO A 135 -8.31 17.82 -0.38
N VAL A 136 -8.79 18.10 0.83
CA VAL A 136 -8.66 17.22 2.00
C VAL A 136 -10.05 17.02 2.59
N THR A 137 -10.33 15.80 3.05
CA THR A 137 -11.58 15.48 3.75
C THR A 137 -11.34 14.71 5.04
N THR A 138 -12.38 14.65 5.87
CA THR A 138 -12.50 13.74 7.02
C THR A 138 -13.57 12.68 6.80
N ASP A 139 -14.26 12.72 5.66
CA ASP A 139 -15.34 11.79 5.32
C ASP A 139 -14.78 10.43 4.94
N VAL A 140 -15.12 9.41 5.74
CA VAL A 140 -14.68 8.04 5.51
C VAL A 140 -15.60 7.37 4.48
N PRO A 141 -15.07 6.87 3.36
CA PRO A 141 -15.87 6.16 2.37
C PRO A 141 -16.50 4.89 2.94
N ASP A 142 -17.78 4.65 2.65
CA ASP A 142 -18.42 3.36 2.87
C ASP A 142 -18.26 2.51 1.59
N VAL A 143 -17.56 1.38 1.70
CA VAL A 143 -17.27 0.50 0.56
C VAL A 143 -17.73 -0.92 0.86
N ALA A 144 -18.36 -1.55 -0.13
CA ALA A 144 -18.61 -2.99 -0.08
C ALA A 144 -17.27 -3.75 -0.21
N PRO A 145 -17.13 -4.92 0.42
CA PRO A 145 -15.97 -5.76 0.23
C PRO A 145 -15.75 -6.10 -1.26
N GLY A 146 -14.50 -6.03 -1.70
CA GLY A 146 -14.10 -6.41 -3.05
C GLY A 146 -13.88 -7.91 -3.22
N THR A 147 -13.33 -8.30 -4.38
CA THR A 147 -13.10 -9.72 -4.74
C THR A 147 -11.64 -10.01 -5.06
N PHE A 148 -10.71 -9.29 -4.44
CA PHE A 148 -9.28 -9.48 -4.67
C PHE A 148 -8.83 -10.93 -4.40
N SER A 149 -8.14 -11.53 -5.37
CA SER A 149 -7.47 -12.81 -5.20
C SER A 149 -6.05 -12.85 -5.76
N LEU A 150 -5.19 -13.59 -5.09
CA LEU A 150 -3.82 -13.93 -5.48
C LEU A 150 -3.76 -15.27 -6.24
N ALA A 151 -4.88 -15.98 -6.38
CA ALA A 151 -4.93 -17.24 -7.11
C ALA A 151 -4.43 -17.10 -8.56
N GLY A 152 -3.61 -18.05 -9.01
CA GLY A 152 -3.08 -18.08 -10.37
C GLY A 152 -1.94 -17.09 -10.65
N ARG A 153 -1.46 -16.35 -9.64
CA ARG A 153 -0.28 -15.50 -9.75
C ARG A 153 1.01 -16.29 -9.51
N ASN A 154 2.13 -15.74 -9.96
CA ASN A 154 3.46 -16.32 -9.75
C ASN A 154 4.12 -15.66 -8.54
N PRO A 155 4.06 -16.26 -7.34
CA PRO A 155 4.72 -15.70 -6.17
C PRO A 155 6.24 -15.77 -6.33
N ASN A 156 6.94 -14.72 -5.93
CA ASN A 156 8.39 -14.67 -5.95
C ASN A 156 8.96 -14.74 -4.51
N PRO A 157 9.42 -15.92 -4.06
CA PRO A 157 9.95 -16.09 -2.70
C PRO A 157 11.24 -15.33 -2.42
N GLU A 158 11.96 -14.89 -3.45
CA GLU A 158 13.22 -14.17 -3.29
C GLU A 158 13.04 -12.69 -2.98
N VAL A 159 11.82 -12.15 -3.13
CA VAL A 159 11.47 -10.76 -2.79
C VAL A 159 11.68 -10.47 -1.29
N VAL A 160 11.80 -11.52 -0.47
CA VAL A 160 11.93 -11.42 0.99
C VAL A 160 13.00 -12.43 1.43
N PRO A 161 14.19 -11.98 1.84
CA PRO A 161 15.19 -12.89 2.38
C PRO A 161 14.63 -13.53 3.66
N THR A 162 14.40 -14.83 3.65
CA THR A 162 13.83 -15.55 4.81
C THR A 162 14.85 -15.78 5.93
N ARG A 163 16.13 -15.44 5.70
CA ARG A 163 17.20 -15.55 6.71
C ARG A 163 18.42 -14.72 6.32
N TRP A 164 18.81 -13.76 7.15
CA TRP A 164 20.14 -13.15 7.06
C TRP A 164 21.17 -14.19 7.54
N HIS A 165 21.92 -14.79 6.62
CA HIS A 165 23.10 -15.56 7.00
C HIS A 165 24.25 -14.58 7.20
N CYS A 166 24.58 -14.27 8.45
CA CYS A 166 25.85 -13.63 8.76
C CYS A 166 26.97 -14.66 8.49
N PRO A 167 27.88 -14.43 7.54
CA PRO A 167 29.04 -15.31 7.39
C PRO A 167 29.90 -15.22 8.68
N PRO A 168 30.50 -16.33 9.14
CA PRO A 168 31.40 -16.27 10.29
C PRO A 168 32.56 -15.32 9.98
N GLU A 169 32.91 -14.47 10.95
CA GLU A 169 34.07 -13.59 10.87
C GLU A 169 35.33 -14.42 10.61
N SER A 170 36.09 -14.04 9.57
CA SER A 170 37.36 -14.67 9.17
C SER A 170 38.53 -14.22 10.02
#